data_AF-A0A1M4XKR5-F1
#
_entry.id   AF-A0A1M4XKR5-F1
#
_cell.length_a   1.000
_cell.length_b   1.000
_cell.length_c   1.000
_cell.angle_alpha   90.00
_cell.angle_beta   90.00
_cell.angle_gamma   90.00
#
_symmetry.space_group_name_H-M   'P 1'
#
loop_
_entity.id
_entity.type
_entity.pdbx_description
1 polymer ?
#
loop_
_entity_poly.entity_id
_entity_poly.type
_entity_poly.pdbx_seq_one_letter_code
_entity_poly.pdbx_strand_id
1 'polypeptide(L)'
;MKNNASLKGLLIAIAAFIFAFGIYFLFLAKRNYYVVDNPTANTFYYKINNGSEGTIAGGQTVQVELNKGKNSIKVFDRNKKMLFDSAFEVNKVRGLINIAHQDYYINEQYYGYNLKKDSLLLALDKTIIDGKAYFGGAKLFNKLFTDDFYYNVDEDYDKVIKNVQKVESRSKIFRKQDYLNYYKEYYKF
;
A
#
# COMPACT_ATOMS: atom_id res chain seq x y z
N MET A 1 -26.31 0.59 47.11
CA MET A 1 -25.83 1.92 46.68
C MET A 1 -27.02 2.75 46.22
N LYS A 2 -27.25 3.94 46.80
CA LYS A 2 -28.38 4.83 46.44
C LYS A 2 -28.34 5.17 44.95
N ASN A 3 -29.52 5.18 44.32
CA ASN A 3 -29.73 5.49 42.91
C ASN A 3 -29.38 6.97 42.63
N ASN A 4 -28.09 7.29 42.48
CA ASN A 4 -27.61 8.64 42.18
C ASN A 4 -27.58 8.84 40.66
N ALA A 5 -28.58 9.56 40.15
CA ALA A 5 -28.73 9.83 38.72
C ALA A 5 -27.50 10.53 38.12
N SER A 6 -26.86 11.44 38.88
CA SER A 6 -25.65 12.14 38.43
C SER A 6 -24.45 11.20 38.27
N LEU A 7 -24.28 10.24 39.19
CA LEU A 7 -23.22 9.24 39.09
C LEU A 7 -23.45 8.30 37.88
N LYS A 8 -24.70 7.89 37.64
CA LYS A 8 -25.06 7.09 36.45
C LYS A 8 -24.80 7.86 35.17
N GLY A 9 -25.17 9.14 35.11
CA GLY A 9 -24.90 10.01 33.97
C GLY A 9 -23.40 10.14 33.68
N LEU A 10 -22.58 10.34 34.73
CA LEU A 10 -21.13 10.40 34.60
C LEU A 10 -20.54 9.08 34.06
N LEU A 11 -20.98 7.93 34.59
CA LEU A 11 -20.51 6.62 34.13
C LEU A 11 -20.87 6.36 32.66
N ILE A 12 -22.09 6.74 32.24
CA ILE A 12 -22.51 6.62 30.83
C ILE A 12 -21.66 7.55 29.94
N ALA A 13 -21.40 8.79 30.37
CA ALA A 13 -20.57 9.73 29.62
C ALA A 13 -19.12 9.22 29.46
N ILE A 14 -18.51 8.68 30.52
CA ILE A 14 -17.18 8.07 30.46
C ILE A 14 -17.18 6.86 29.52
N ALA A 15 -18.18 5.98 29.61
CA ALA A 15 -18.28 4.82 28.73
C ALA A 15 -18.43 5.23 27.25
N ALA A 16 -19.29 6.24 26.96
CA ALA A 16 -19.46 6.78 25.62
C ALA A 16 -18.16 7.42 25.09
N PHE A 17 -17.42 8.13 25.93
CA PHE A 17 -16.12 8.70 25.60
C PHE A 17 -15.09 7.62 25.25
N ILE A 18 -14.95 6.59 26.09
CA ILE A 18 -14.04 5.46 25.85
C ILE A 18 -14.42 4.74 24.55
N PHE A 19 -15.71 4.52 24.32
CA PHE A 19 -16.21 3.88 23.11
C PHE A 19 -15.91 4.70 21.85
N ALA A 20 -16.17 6.01 21.88
CA ALA A 20 -15.84 6.91 20.77
C ALA A 20 -14.34 6.95 20.49
N PHE A 21 -13.51 7.01 21.54
CA PHE A 21 -12.05 6.92 21.41
C PHE A 21 -11.59 5.57 20.87
N GLY A 22 -12.21 4.48 21.30
CA GLY A 22 -11.93 3.12 20.80
C GLY A 22 -12.22 2.99 19.31
N ILE A 23 -13.39 3.44 18.85
CA ILE A 23 -13.73 3.49 17.43
C ILE A 23 -12.71 4.33 16.67
N TYR A 24 -12.38 5.51 17.18
CA TYR A 24 -11.40 6.40 16.55
C TYR A 24 -10.04 5.73 16.36
N PHE A 25 -9.49 5.09 17.39
CA PHE A 25 -8.20 4.42 17.30
C PHE A 25 -8.24 3.17 16.41
N LEU A 26 -9.37 2.47 16.34
CA LEU A 26 -9.57 1.37 15.39
C LEU A 26 -9.51 1.86 13.94
N PHE A 27 -10.13 3.00 13.62
CA PHE A 27 -10.04 3.60 12.28
C PHE A 27 -8.62 4.10 11.94
N LEU A 28 -7.84 4.47 12.94
CA LEU A 28 -6.45 4.88 12.77
C LEU A 28 -5.46 3.70 12.70
N ALA A 29 -5.89 2.50 13.07
CA ALA A 29 -5.02 1.34 13.13
C ALA A 29 -4.66 0.89 11.71
N LYS A 30 -3.47 1.27 11.27
CA LYS A 30 -2.96 0.86 9.97
C LYS A 30 -2.63 -0.62 9.95
N ARG A 31 -3.22 -1.36 9.00
CA ARG A 31 -2.93 -2.79 8.82
C ARG A 31 -1.53 -2.95 8.21
N ASN A 32 -0.78 -3.91 8.73
CA ASN A 32 0.55 -4.29 8.25
C ASN A 32 0.42 -5.70 7.66
N TYR A 33 0.58 -5.82 6.34
CA TYR A 33 0.47 -7.09 5.64
C TYR A 33 1.28 -7.06 4.35
N TYR A 34 1.61 -8.25 3.87
CA TYR A 34 2.29 -8.46 2.60
C TYR A 34 1.28 -8.92 1.55
N VAL A 35 1.56 -8.60 0.30
CA VAL A 35 0.72 -9.02 -0.82
C VAL A 35 1.55 -9.65 -1.92
N VAL A 36 0.96 -10.62 -2.60
CA VAL A 36 1.33 -11.01 -3.96
C VAL A 36 0.37 -10.30 -4.89
N ASP A 37 0.89 -9.59 -5.88
CA ASP A 37 0.09 -8.85 -6.84
C ASP A 37 0.34 -9.34 -8.27
N ASN A 38 -0.74 -9.43 -9.05
CA ASN A 38 -0.69 -9.79 -10.46
C ASN A 38 -1.50 -8.78 -11.29
N PRO A 39 -0.84 -7.82 -11.96
CA PRO A 39 -1.53 -6.81 -12.75
C PRO A 39 -1.78 -7.28 -14.19
N THR A 40 -1.36 -8.50 -14.56
CA THR A 40 -1.54 -9.06 -15.91
C THR A 40 -2.88 -9.78 -16.04
N ALA A 41 -3.21 -10.25 -17.25
CA ALA A 41 -4.36 -11.14 -17.48
C ALA A 41 -4.06 -12.63 -17.18
N ASN A 42 -2.79 -12.99 -16.97
CA ASN A 42 -2.38 -14.39 -16.80
C ASN A 42 -2.74 -14.90 -15.40
N THR A 43 -2.87 -16.22 -15.26
CA THR A 43 -2.96 -16.88 -13.96
C THR A 43 -1.60 -17.48 -13.62
N PHE A 44 -1.15 -17.27 -12.39
CA PHE A 44 0.09 -17.85 -11.86
C PHE A 44 -0.19 -18.73 -10.66
N TYR A 45 0.68 -19.70 -10.45
CA TYR A 45 0.76 -20.47 -9.22
C TYR A 45 2.08 -20.19 -8.53
N TYR A 46 2.11 -20.26 -7.21
CA TYR A 46 3.33 -19.97 -6.47
C TYR A 46 3.44 -20.71 -5.16
N LYS A 47 4.67 -20.87 -4.67
CA LYS A 47 4.97 -21.41 -3.34
C LYS A 47 5.97 -20.51 -2.66
N ILE A 48 5.62 -19.96 -1.51
CA ILE A 48 6.50 -19.14 -0.68
C ILE A 48 7.13 -20.05 0.37
N ASN A 49 8.45 -19.96 0.57
CA ASN A 49 9.20 -20.71 1.58
C ASN A 49 8.94 -22.23 1.56
N ASN A 50 8.76 -22.82 0.36
CA ASN A 50 8.35 -24.21 0.15
C ASN A 50 7.03 -24.63 0.83
N GLY A 51 6.17 -23.66 1.19
CA GLY A 51 4.86 -23.90 1.77
C GLY A 51 3.79 -24.36 0.76
N SER A 52 2.53 -24.20 1.15
CA SER A 52 1.38 -24.53 0.30
C SER A 52 1.39 -23.73 -1.01
N GLU A 53 0.84 -24.35 -2.06
CA GLU A 53 0.66 -23.68 -3.34
C GLU A 53 -0.46 -22.64 -3.27
N GLY A 54 -0.14 -21.40 -3.62
CA GLY A 54 -1.09 -20.33 -3.87
C GLY A 54 -1.42 -20.21 -5.36
N THR A 55 -2.59 -19.65 -5.67
CA THR A 55 -3.01 -19.30 -7.02
C THR A 55 -3.37 -17.82 -7.05
N ILE A 56 -2.98 -17.11 -8.10
CA ILE A 56 -3.36 -15.72 -8.31
C ILE A 56 -3.79 -15.51 -9.76
N ALA A 57 -5.06 -15.15 -9.96
CA ALA A 57 -5.60 -14.84 -11.28
C ALA A 57 -5.21 -13.42 -11.71
N GLY A 58 -5.52 -13.09 -12.96
CA GLY A 58 -5.22 -11.77 -13.51
C GLY A 58 -5.95 -10.64 -12.78
N GLY A 59 -5.25 -9.53 -12.55
CA GLY A 59 -5.75 -8.35 -11.85
C GLY A 59 -5.93 -8.50 -10.33
N GLN A 60 -5.57 -9.64 -9.75
CA GLN A 60 -5.77 -9.91 -8.32
C GLN A 60 -4.61 -9.45 -7.46
N THR A 61 -4.94 -9.16 -6.20
CA THR A 61 -4.00 -8.94 -5.09
C THR A 61 -4.40 -9.91 -3.98
N VAL A 62 -3.44 -10.67 -3.45
CA VAL A 62 -3.69 -11.68 -2.42
C VAL A 62 -2.76 -11.44 -1.23
N GLN A 63 -3.32 -11.39 -0.02
CA GLN A 63 -2.52 -11.26 1.19
C GLN A 63 -1.75 -12.56 1.46
N VAL A 64 -0.49 -12.43 1.87
CA VAL A 64 0.38 -13.56 2.17
C VAL A 64 1.17 -13.32 3.46
N GLU A 65 1.61 -14.42 4.06
CA GLU A 65 2.50 -14.40 5.21
C GLU A 65 3.96 -14.46 4.74
N LEU A 66 4.78 -13.54 5.25
CA LEU A 66 6.23 -13.53 5.03
C LEU A 66 6.95 -13.38 6.36
N ASN A 67 8.11 -14.01 6.46
CA ASN A 67 8.99 -13.86 7.61
C ASN A 67 9.85 -12.61 7.44
N LYS A 68 10.25 -11.95 8.53
CA LYS A 68 11.30 -10.93 8.46
C LYS A 68 12.63 -11.61 8.08
N GLY A 69 13.42 -10.98 7.23
CA GLY A 69 14.67 -11.53 6.69
C GLY A 69 14.45 -12.32 5.41
N LYS A 70 15.21 -13.40 5.22
CA LYS A 70 15.25 -14.15 3.96
C LYS A 70 13.98 -14.98 3.74
N ASN A 71 13.39 -14.82 2.57
CA ASN A 71 12.29 -15.64 2.06
C ASN A 71 12.65 -16.17 0.67
N SER A 72 11.89 -17.16 0.20
CA SER A 72 11.96 -17.65 -1.18
C SER A 72 10.58 -17.80 -1.79
N ILE A 73 10.52 -17.75 -3.12
CA ILE A 73 9.31 -17.98 -3.90
C ILE A 73 9.64 -18.76 -5.17
N LYS A 74 8.80 -19.76 -5.45
CA LYS A 74 8.73 -20.46 -6.73
C LYS A 74 7.46 -20.04 -7.44
N VAL A 75 7.54 -19.69 -8.71
CA VAL A 75 6.41 -19.25 -9.52
C VAL A 75 6.28 -20.14 -10.74
N PHE A 76 5.04 -20.47 -11.09
CA PHE A 76 4.68 -21.35 -12.19
C PHE A 76 3.62 -20.68 -13.08
N ASP A 77 3.64 -21.02 -14.36
CA ASP A 77 2.62 -20.61 -15.31
C ASP A 77 1.31 -21.41 -15.13
N ARG A 78 0.31 -21.10 -15.97
CA ARG A 78 -0.98 -21.79 -15.97
C ARG A 78 -0.88 -23.30 -16.20
N ASN A 79 0.16 -23.78 -16.87
CA ASN A 79 0.42 -25.19 -17.15
C ASN A 79 1.29 -25.85 -16.07
N LYS A 80 1.50 -25.17 -14.93
CA LYS A 80 2.37 -25.61 -13.83
C LYS A 80 3.84 -25.76 -14.21
N LYS A 81 4.27 -25.16 -15.32
CA LYS A 81 5.69 -25.07 -15.67
C LYS A 81 6.33 -23.97 -14.82
N MET A 82 7.46 -24.29 -14.19
CA MET A 82 8.20 -23.32 -13.39
C MET A 82 8.71 -22.17 -14.28
N LEU A 83 8.40 -20.94 -13.88
CA LEU A 83 8.90 -19.72 -14.50
C LEU A 83 10.20 -19.27 -13.84
N PHE A 84 10.23 -19.25 -12.50
CA PHE A 84 11.42 -18.92 -11.73
C PHE A 84 11.35 -19.44 -10.29
N ASP A 85 12.52 -19.52 -9.67
CA ASP A 85 12.76 -19.75 -8.24
C ASP A 85 13.72 -18.68 -7.76
N SER A 86 13.33 -17.91 -6.74
CA SER A 86 14.07 -16.74 -6.29
C SER A 86 14.00 -16.55 -4.79
N ALA A 87 15.04 -15.93 -4.24
CA ALA A 87 15.10 -15.51 -2.85
C ALA A 87 15.08 -13.98 -2.75
N PHE A 88 14.47 -13.47 -1.71
CA PHE A 88 14.36 -12.04 -1.42
C PHE A 88 14.37 -11.78 0.08
N GLU A 89 14.66 -10.54 0.46
CA GLU A 89 14.78 -10.14 1.85
C GLU A 89 13.68 -9.15 2.23
N VAL A 90 13.02 -9.41 3.36
CA VAL A 90 11.94 -8.61 3.92
C VAL A 90 12.47 -7.83 5.12
N ASN A 91 12.52 -6.51 5.01
CA ASN A 91 13.07 -5.64 6.05
C ASN A 91 11.98 -4.99 6.90
N LYS A 92 10.84 -4.68 6.28
CA LYS A 92 9.70 -4.00 6.93
C LYS A 92 8.49 -4.92 7.06
N VAL A 93 7.50 -4.47 7.83
CA VAL A 93 6.27 -5.22 8.17
C VAL A 93 5.18 -5.18 7.10
N ARG A 94 5.54 -4.78 5.88
CA ARG A 94 4.65 -4.69 4.71
C ARG A 94 5.51 -4.81 3.46
N GLY A 95 4.91 -5.24 2.36
CA GLY A 95 5.64 -5.37 1.11
C GLY A 95 4.81 -6.05 0.03
N LEU A 96 5.28 -5.90 -1.20
CA LEU A 96 4.63 -6.41 -2.39
C LEU A 96 5.58 -7.35 -3.12
N ILE A 97 5.08 -8.55 -3.44
CA ILE A 97 5.70 -9.48 -4.38
C ILE A 97 5.06 -9.24 -5.75
N ASN A 98 5.88 -8.76 -6.68
CA ASN A 98 5.56 -8.56 -8.07
C ASN A 98 5.80 -9.87 -8.83
N ILE A 99 4.78 -10.72 -8.86
CA ILE A 99 4.91 -12.08 -9.38
C ILE A 99 5.13 -12.13 -10.89
N ALA A 100 4.70 -11.08 -11.58
CA ALA A 100 4.71 -10.98 -13.04
C ALA A 100 5.82 -10.07 -13.57
N HIS A 101 6.70 -9.56 -12.70
CA HIS A 101 7.78 -8.61 -13.04
C HIS A 101 7.30 -7.41 -13.88
N GLN A 102 6.10 -6.92 -13.59
CA GLN A 102 5.52 -5.76 -14.28
C GLN A 102 5.98 -4.45 -13.66
N ASP A 103 5.77 -3.35 -14.38
CA ASP A 103 6.09 -2.02 -13.90
C ASP A 103 5.06 -1.53 -12.87
N TYR A 104 5.57 -1.11 -11.72
CA TYR A 104 4.86 -0.40 -10.67
C TYR A 104 5.51 0.95 -10.43
N TYR A 105 4.75 1.87 -9.86
CA TYR A 105 5.23 3.20 -9.53
C TYR A 105 4.97 3.50 -8.06
N ILE A 106 6.03 3.83 -7.34
CA ILE A 106 5.95 4.28 -5.95
C ILE A 106 5.87 5.81 -5.98
N ASN A 107 4.70 6.34 -5.68
CA ASN A 107 4.43 7.76 -5.66
C ASN A 107 4.49 8.29 -4.23
N GLU A 108 4.98 9.51 -4.05
CA GLU A 108 4.99 10.22 -2.77
C GLU A 108 3.94 11.34 -2.79
N GLN A 109 2.97 11.28 -1.87
CA GLN A 109 1.95 12.32 -1.72
C GLN A 109 2.27 13.17 -0.50
N TYR A 110 2.26 14.49 -0.70
CA TYR A 110 2.52 15.48 0.35
C TYR A 110 1.21 16.00 0.96
N TYR A 111 1.25 16.21 2.27
CA TYR A 111 0.17 16.67 3.13
C TYR A 111 0.64 17.83 4.01
N GLY A 112 -0.21 18.84 4.19
CA GLY A 112 0.15 20.05 4.95
C GLY A 112 -0.72 21.25 4.58
N TYR A 113 -0.71 22.27 5.44
CA TYR A 113 -1.39 23.53 5.17
C TYR A 113 -0.65 24.33 4.08
N ASN A 114 -1.40 24.98 3.19
CA ASN A 114 -0.87 25.83 2.10
C ASN A 114 0.13 25.16 1.13
N LEU A 115 -0.02 23.85 0.89
CA LEU A 115 0.77 23.15 -0.11
C LEU A 115 0.50 23.70 -1.52
N LYS A 116 1.52 24.30 -2.13
CA LYS A 116 1.52 24.62 -3.56
C LYS A 116 1.84 23.34 -4.35
N LYS A 117 0.81 22.52 -4.60
CA LYS A 117 0.93 21.22 -5.26
C LYS A 117 1.71 21.32 -6.58
N ASP A 118 1.42 22.31 -7.40
CA ASP A 118 2.08 22.49 -8.70
C ASP A 118 3.57 22.80 -8.56
N SER A 119 3.94 23.62 -7.57
CA SER A 119 5.35 23.93 -7.29
C SER A 119 6.11 22.70 -6.80
N LEU A 120 5.49 21.88 -5.96
CA LEU A 120 6.09 20.61 -5.51
C LEU A 120 6.21 19.62 -6.66
N LEU A 121 5.18 19.51 -7.50
CA LEU A 121 5.18 18.65 -8.67
C LEU A 121 6.35 18.98 -9.62
N LEU A 122 6.55 20.28 -9.88
CA LEU A 122 7.59 20.78 -10.78
C LEU A 122 9.00 20.73 -10.17
N ALA A 123 9.12 20.83 -8.84
CA ALA A 123 10.39 20.73 -8.13
C ALA A 123 10.92 19.30 -8.05
N LEU A 124 10.02 18.31 -8.11
CA LEU A 124 10.36 16.90 -8.14
C LEU A 124 10.74 16.45 -9.55
N ASP A 125 11.52 15.38 -9.60
CA ASP A 125 12.00 14.82 -10.86
C ASP A 125 10.85 14.31 -11.74
N LYS A 126 11.15 14.02 -13.00
CA LYS A 126 10.20 13.46 -13.96
C LYS A 126 10.40 11.96 -14.09
N THR A 127 9.29 11.26 -14.20
CA THR A 127 9.27 9.84 -14.53
C THR A 127 8.76 9.69 -15.95
N ILE A 128 9.53 9.00 -16.80
CA ILE A 128 9.11 8.69 -18.16
C ILE A 128 8.31 7.38 -18.14
N ILE A 129 7.07 7.45 -18.61
CA ILE A 129 6.18 6.29 -18.74
C ILE A 129 5.66 6.30 -20.17
N ASP A 130 5.99 5.25 -20.93
CA ASP A 130 5.61 5.10 -22.35
C ASP A 130 5.99 6.31 -23.22
N GLY A 131 7.18 6.88 -22.98
CA GLY A 131 7.68 8.04 -23.71
C GLY A 131 7.07 9.40 -23.31
N LYS A 132 6.10 9.43 -22.39
CA LYS A 132 5.54 10.65 -21.83
C LYS A 132 6.16 10.97 -20.47
N ALA A 133 6.50 12.23 -20.25
CA ALA A 133 7.02 12.70 -18.96
C ALA A 133 5.88 13.00 -17.97
N TYR A 134 5.98 12.43 -16.78
CA TYR A 134 5.11 12.68 -15.65
C TYR A 134 5.91 13.31 -14.53
N PHE A 135 5.48 14.48 -14.06
CA PHE A 135 6.16 15.21 -12.98
C PHE A 135 5.77 14.63 -11.61
N GLY A 136 6.59 14.83 -10.57
CA GLY A 136 6.29 14.36 -9.21
C GLY A 136 7.15 13.20 -8.70
N GLY A 137 8.15 12.76 -9.48
CA GLY A 137 9.23 11.89 -9.00
C GLY A 137 8.81 10.47 -8.62
N ALA A 138 7.74 9.92 -9.22
CA ALA A 138 7.32 8.55 -8.92
C ALA A 138 8.41 7.54 -9.32
N LYS A 139 8.81 6.69 -8.38
CA LYS A 139 9.92 5.75 -8.59
C LYS A 139 9.43 4.48 -9.28
N LEU A 140 10.04 4.11 -10.39
CA LEU A 140 9.77 2.85 -11.08
C LEU A 140 10.26 1.66 -10.24
N PHE A 141 9.43 0.63 -10.13
CA PHE A 141 9.75 -0.66 -9.52
C PHE A 141 9.26 -1.81 -10.42
N ASN A 142 10.17 -2.71 -10.79
CA ASN A 142 9.86 -3.90 -11.60
C ASN A 142 10.57 -5.17 -11.12
N LYS A 143 11.21 -5.11 -9.94
CA LYS A 143 11.88 -6.26 -9.32
C LYS A 143 10.85 -7.17 -8.65
N LEU A 144 11.30 -8.32 -8.16
CA LEU A 144 10.44 -9.31 -7.51
C LEU A 144 9.75 -8.78 -6.24
N PHE A 145 10.47 -8.04 -5.39
CA PHE A 145 9.98 -7.65 -4.07
C PHE A 145 10.37 -6.22 -3.73
N THR A 146 9.46 -5.50 -3.07
CA THR A 146 9.73 -4.21 -2.44
C THR A 146 8.92 -4.05 -1.16
N ASP A 147 9.53 -3.39 -0.18
CA ASP A 147 8.90 -2.89 1.04
C ASP A 147 9.09 -1.37 1.19
N ASP A 148 9.45 -0.67 0.10
CA ASP A 148 9.77 0.75 0.12
C ASP A 148 8.58 1.68 -0.12
N PHE A 149 7.44 1.37 0.50
CA PHE A 149 6.23 2.18 0.40
C PHE A 149 5.42 2.19 1.69
N TYR A 150 4.56 3.20 1.86
CA TYR A 150 3.64 3.27 2.99
C TYR A 150 2.34 2.53 2.67
N TYR A 151 1.64 2.77 1.57
CA TYR A 151 0.37 2.11 1.21
C TYR A 151 0.57 1.04 0.12
N ASN A 152 -0.03 -0.13 0.30
CA ASN A 152 -0.11 -1.20 -0.70
C ASN A 152 -1.00 -0.80 -1.89
N VAL A 153 -0.97 -1.62 -2.94
CA VAL A 153 -1.78 -1.44 -4.16
C VAL A 153 -3.29 -1.46 -3.89
N ASP A 154 -3.72 -2.17 -2.85
CA ASP A 154 -5.11 -2.33 -2.42
C ASP A 154 -5.52 -1.35 -1.30
N GLU A 155 -4.64 -0.42 -0.92
CA GLU A 155 -4.91 0.62 0.09
C GLU A 155 -5.05 1.99 -0.55
N ASP A 156 -5.98 2.82 -0.10
CA ASP A 156 -6.07 4.23 -0.52
C ASP A 156 -5.18 5.14 0.32
N TYR A 157 -4.78 6.27 -0.27
CA TYR A 157 -4.22 7.37 0.50
C TYR A 157 -5.26 7.90 1.49
N ASP A 158 -4.82 8.21 2.71
CA ASP A 158 -5.62 8.99 3.65
C ASP A 158 -6.05 10.30 2.98
N LYS A 159 -7.34 10.64 3.09
CA LYS A 159 -7.86 11.93 2.60
C LYS A 159 -7.34 13.10 3.42
N VAL A 160 -7.15 12.87 4.73
CA VAL A 160 -6.67 13.84 5.70
C VAL A 160 -5.78 13.10 6.70
N ILE A 161 -4.61 13.66 6.99
CA ILE A 161 -3.75 13.18 8.08
C ILE A 161 -3.83 14.14 9.27
N LYS A 162 -3.66 13.61 10.49
CA LYS A 162 -3.77 14.39 11.74
C LYS A 162 -2.82 15.60 11.76
N ASN A 163 -3.35 16.78 12.13
CA ASN A 163 -2.65 18.00 12.57
C ASN A 163 -1.19 18.14 12.10
N VAL A 164 -1.02 18.26 10.79
CA VAL A 164 0.29 18.54 10.21
C VAL A 164 0.56 20.04 10.26
N GLN A 165 1.19 20.49 11.35
CA GLN A 165 1.81 21.81 11.39
C GLN A 165 2.99 21.92 10.40
N LYS A 166 3.53 20.79 9.95
CA LYS A 166 4.63 20.67 8.98
C LYS A 166 4.18 19.84 7.78
N VAL A 167 4.83 20.04 6.64
CA VAL A 167 4.60 19.18 5.47
C VAL A 167 5.06 17.76 5.79
N GLU A 168 4.17 16.79 5.64
CA GLU A 168 4.50 15.36 5.69
C GLU A 168 4.23 14.70 4.36
N SER A 169 4.81 13.52 4.17
CA SER A 169 4.57 12.71 2.99
C SER A 169 4.27 11.26 3.34
N ARG A 170 3.51 10.61 2.45
CA ARG A 170 3.28 9.17 2.48
C ARG A 170 3.46 8.61 1.07
N SER A 171 4.11 7.47 0.95
CA SER A 171 4.28 6.79 -0.33
C SER A 171 3.22 5.71 -0.56
N LYS A 172 2.78 5.51 -1.80
CA LYS A 172 1.91 4.40 -2.20
C LYS A 172 2.49 3.72 -3.43
N ILE A 173 2.45 2.39 -3.46
CA ILE A 173 2.77 1.63 -4.65
C ILE A 173 1.52 1.48 -5.52
N PHE A 174 1.67 1.71 -6.82
CA PHE A 174 0.61 1.62 -7.82
C PHE A 174 1.01 0.66 -8.92
N ARG A 175 0.03 -0.09 -9.46
CA ARG A 175 0.17 -0.67 -10.79
C ARG A 175 0.29 0.48 -11.81
N LYS A 176 0.97 0.26 -12.93
CA LYS A 176 1.14 1.27 -13.97
C LYS A 176 -0.14 2.02 -14.34
N GLN A 177 -1.20 1.31 -14.71
CA GLN A 177 -2.45 1.96 -15.14
C GLN A 177 -3.13 2.72 -13.99
N ASP A 178 -3.10 2.18 -12.78
CA ASP A 178 -3.68 2.83 -11.60
C ASP A 178 -2.94 4.12 -11.25
N TYR A 179 -1.62 4.15 -11.42
CA TYR A 179 -0.83 5.37 -11.27
C TYR A 179 -1.24 6.43 -12.28
N LEU A 180 -1.41 6.06 -13.56
CA LEU A 180 -1.82 7.00 -14.60
C LEU A 180 -3.23 7.57 -14.33
N ASN A 181 -4.15 6.73 -13.87
CA ASN A 181 -5.50 7.15 -13.50
C ASN A 181 -5.45 8.10 -12.30
N TYR A 182 -4.74 7.72 -11.23
CA TYR A 182 -4.51 8.56 -10.05
C TYR A 182 -3.90 9.91 -10.45
N TYR A 183 -2.88 9.90 -11.31
CA TYR A 183 -2.19 11.12 -11.75
C TYR A 183 -3.16 12.09 -12.44
N LYS A 184 -3.96 11.58 -13.37
CA LYS A 184 -4.98 12.34 -14.10
C LYS A 184 -6.03 12.92 -13.16
N GLU A 185 -6.54 12.13 -12.21
CA GLU A 185 -7.59 12.56 -11.29
C GLU A 185 -7.08 13.56 -10.24
N TYR A 186 -5.92 13.29 -9.66
CA TYR A 186 -5.37 14.07 -8.55
C TYR A 186 -4.78 15.41 -9.02
N TYR A 187 -4.08 15.42 -10.15
CA TYR A 187 -3.45 16.63 -10.70
C TYR A 187 -4.28 17.32 -11.80
N LYS A 188 -5.37 16.70 -12.26
CA LYS A 188 -6.29 17.26 -13.27
C LYS A 188 -5.62 17.61 -14.62
N PHE A 189 -4.67 16.79 -15.06
CA PHE A 189 -4.00 16.88 -16.36
C PHE A 189 -4.49 15.85 -17.38
#